data_AF-A0A0F7EFL5-F1
#
_entry.id   AF-A0A0F7EFL5-F1
#
_cell.length_a   1.000
_cell.length_b   1.000
_cell.length_c   1.000
_cell.angle_alpha   90.00
_cell.angle_beta   90.00
_cell.angle_gamma   90.00
#
_symmetry.space_group_name_H-M   'P 1'
#
loop_
_entity.id
_entity.type
_entity.pdbx_description
1 polymer ?
#
loop_
_entity_poly.entity_id
_entity_poly.type
_entity_poly.pdbx_seq_one_letter_code
_entity_poly.pdbx_strand_id
1 'polypeptide(L)'
;MLTPKKVKEQSNTRAVQDMKPDRLSYLIDEAKVRIELFTARPFVSDDNRLEVAHFRLVEAMALTDNEEVLGAEARGITSESDQGYSWSIERANVTTGSSLVDSMLRQWMTLVSVQGNKGNIKVLIL
;
A
#
# COMPACT_ATOMS: atom_id res chain seq x y z
N MET A 1 0.23 8.09 11.95
CA MET A 1 -0.85 7.21 11.46
C MET A 1 -1.61 7.96 10.38
N LEU A 2 -1.75 7.36 9.19
CA LEU A 2 -2.46 7.95 8.07
C LEU A 2 -3.96 8.06 8.39
N THR A 3 -4.56 9.18 8.00
CA THR A 3 -6.00 9.43 8.10
C THR A 3 -6.51 9.82 6.72
N PRO A 4 -7.81 9.65 6.41
CA PRO A 4 -8.38 10.08 5.14
C PRO A 4 -8.08 11.54 4.84
N LYS A 5 -8.16 12.41 5.86
CA LYS A 5 -7.83 13.84 5.73
C LYS A 5 -6.36 14.04 5.32
N LYS A 6 -5.41 13.40 6.02
CA LYS A 6 -3.98 13.50 5.71
C LYS A 6 -3.67 12.97 4.31
N VAL A 7 -4.32 11.89 3.89
CA VAL A 7 -4.17 11.32 2.53
C VAL A 7 -4.66 12.31 1.47
N LYS A 8 -5.83 12.93 1.66
CA LYS A 8 -6.33 13.97 0.75
C LYS A 8 -5.47 15.23 0.75
N GLU A 9 -4.90 15.63 1.88
CA GLU A 9 -3.98 16.79 1.92
C GLU A 9 -2.67 16.51 1.18
N GLN A 10 -2.23 15.25 1.13
CA GLN A 10 -0.93 14.86 0.56
C GLN A 10 -1.00 14.39 -0.90
N SER A 11 -2.13 13.85 -1.36
CA SER A 11 -2.30 13.39 -2.74
C SER A 11 -2.98 14.46 -3.60
N ASN A 12 -2.50 14.66 -4.82
CA ASN A 12 -3.15 15.54 -5.80
C ASN A 12 -3.97 14.76 -6.84
N THR A 13 -4.15 13.44 -6.65
CA THR A 13 -4.88 12.61 -7.61
C THR A 13 -6.38 12.76 -7.45
N ARG A 14 -7.12 12.91 -8.56
CA ARG A 14 -8.60 12.96 -8.52
C ARG A 14 -9.20 11.73 -7.84
N ALA A 15 -8.66 10.55 -8.12
CA ALA A 15 -9.10 9.30 -7.51
C ALA A 15 -9.11 9.37 -5.97
N VAL A 16 -8.08 9.98 -5.35
CA VAL A 16 -8.04 10.18 -3.90
C VAL A 16 -8.94 11.33 -3.44
N GLN A 17 -8.97 12.44 -4.20
CA GLN A 17 -9.77 13.62 -3.84
C GLN A 17 -11.27 13.35 -3.85
N ASP A 18 -11.75 12.62 -4.86
CA ASP A 18 -13.17 12.37 -5.11
C ASP A 18 -13.69 11.18 -4.26
N MET A 19 -12.80 10.37 -3.71
CA MET A 19 -13.16 9.21 -2.89
C MET A 19 -13.82 9.59 -1.57
N LYS A 20 -14.86 8.85 -1.19
CA LYS A 20 -15.55 9.02 0.10
C LYS A 20 -14.61 8.70 1.28
N PRO A 21 -14.72 9.43 2.41
CA PRO A 21 -13.86 9.20 3.58
C PRO A 21 -13.88 7.76 4.11
N ASP A 22 -15.04 7.09 4.08
CA ASP A 22 -15.18 5.71 4.56
C ASP A 22 -14.42 4.72 3.67
N ARG A 23 -14.53 4.88 2.33
CA ARG A 23 -13.79 4.07 1.37
C ARG A 23 -12.28 4.31 1.52
N LEU A 24 -11.87 5.56 1.68
CA LEU A 24 -10.47 5.89 1.89
C LEU A 24 -9.92 5.33 3.20
N SER A 25 -10.72 5.33 4.28
CA SER A 25 -10.37 4.66 5.55
C SER A 25 -10.17 3.16 5.34
N TYR A 26 -11.08 2.52 4.61
CA TYR A 26 -10.95 1.10 4.26
C TYR A 26 -9.65 0.83 3.48
N LEU A 27 -9.32 1.63 2.46
CA LEU A 27 -8.07 1.45 1.70
C LEU A 27 -6.82 1.68 2.56
N ILE A 28 -6.87 2.61 3.52
CA ILE A 28 -5.79 2.83 4.49
C ILE A 28 -5.58 1.56 5.33
N ASP A 29 -6.63 1.01 5.91
CA ASP A 29 -6.51 -0.19 6.74
C ASP A 29 -6.08 -1.42 5.91
N GLU A 30 -6.63 -1.58 4.70
CA GLU A 30 -6.26 -2.66 3.81
C GLU A 30 -4.79 -2.54 3.39
N ALA A 31 -4.32 -1.36 2.97
CA ALA A 31 -2.93 -1.14 2.61
C ALA A 31 -1.96 -1.49 3.75
N LYS A 32 -2.35 -1.21 5.00
CA LYS A 32 -1.57 -1.61 6.18
C LYS A 32 -1.42 -3.13 6.25
N VAL A 33 -2.54 -3.87 6.17
CA VAL A 33 -2.55 -5.34 6.19
C VAL A 33 -1.71 -5.92 5.05
N ARG A 34 -1.78 -5.32 3.84
CA ARG A 34 -0.98 -5.77 2.70
C ARG A 34 0.53 -5.61 2.95
N ILE A 35 0.94 -4.52 3.56
CA ILE A 35 2.34 -4.28 3.94
C ILE A 35 2.79 -5.30 4.99
N GLU A 36 1.96 -5.58 5.99
CA GLU A 36 2.27 -6.54 7.05
C GLU A 36 2.47 -7.95 6.48
N LEU A 37 1.59 -8.38 5.57
CA LEU A 37 1.70 -9.66 4.89
C LEU A 37 2.94 -9.72 3.99
N PHE A 38 3.18 -8.69 3.17
CA PHE A 38 4.35 -8.64 2.28
C PHE A 38 5.68 -8.67 3.03
N THR A 39 5.76 -7.96 4.16
CA THR A 39 6.99 -7.88 4.96
C THR A 39 7.12 -9.00 5.99
N ALA A 40 6.06 -9.78 6.21
CA ALA A 40 5.92 -10.72 7.31
C ALA A 40 6.25 -10.10 8.68
N ARG A 41 5.89 -8.83 8.89
CA ARG A 41 6.20 -8.03 10.08
C ARG A 41 5.03 -7.13 10.47
N PRO A 42 4.82 -6.82 11.75
CA PRO A 42 3.84 -5.82 12.17
C PRO A 42 4.16 -4.44 11.61
N PHE A 43 3.13 -3.68 11.26
CA PHE A 43 3.30 -2.31 10.79
C PHE A 43 3.68 -1.39 11.95
N VAL A 44 4.78 -0.66 11.80
CA VAL A 44 5.28 0.26 12.83
C VAL A 44 4.99 1.69 12.40
N SER A 45 4.14 2.39 13.17
CA SER A 45 3.59 3.69 12.77
C SER A 45 4.53 4.89 12.92
N ASP A 46 5.68 4.70 13.56
CA ASP A 46 6.71 5.72 13.78
C ASP A 46 7.87 5.65 12.76
N ASP A 47 7.86 4.67 11.85
CA ASP A 47 8.83 4.59 10.76
C ASP A 47 8.37 5.40 9.54
N ASN A 48 9.05 6.53 9.29
CA ASN A 48 8.75 7.42 8.17
C ASN A 48 8.76 6.71 6.80
N ARG A 49 9.58 5.67 6.60
CA ARG A 49 9.65 4.94 5.32
C ARG A 49 8.43 4.04 5.14
N LEU A 50 7.98 3.40 6.22
CA LEU A 50 6.72 2.66 6.20
C LEU A 50 5.53 3.59 6.02
N GLU A 51 5.53 4.78 6.62
CA GLU A 51 4.45 5.76 6.40
C GLU A 51 4.38 6.20 4.93
N VAL A 52 5.52 6.44 4.27
CA VAL A 52 5.52 6.78 2.84
C VAL A 52 5.09 5.60 1.98
N ALA A 53 5.54 4.37 2.27
CA ALA A 53 5.12 3.17 1.54
C ALA A 53 3.61 2.94 1.70
N HIS A 54 3.07 3.15 2.90
CA HIS A 54 1.65 3.07 3.20
C HIS A 54 0.85 4.11 2.42
N PHE A 55 1.26 5.37 2.43
CA PHE A 55 0.61 6.43 1.64
C PHE A 55 0.60 6.10 0.14
N ARG A 56 1.73 5.66 -0.41
CA ARG A 56 1.84 5.32 -1.85
C ARG A 56 1.00 4.12 -2.23
N LEU A 57 0.86 3.15 -1.34
CA LEU A 57 -0.01 2.00 -1.58
C LEU A 57 -1.49 2.41 -1.58
N VAL A 58 -1.91 3.27 -0.64
CA VAL A 58 -3.28 3.81 -0.62
C VAL A 58 -3.58 4.60 -1.89
N GLU A 59 -2.66 5.45 -2.34
CA GLU A 59 -2.81 6.20 -3.59
C GLU A 59 -2.94 5.28 -4.82
N ALA A 60 -2.10 4.24 -4.90
CA ALA A 60 -2.18 3.26 -5.98
C ALA A 60 -3.51 2.48 -5.95
N MET A 61 -3.95 2.05 -4.77
CA MET A 61 -5.22 1.35 -4.60
C MET A 61 -6.41 2.24 -4.98
N ALA A 62 -6.38 3.52 -4.60
CA ALA A 62 -7.43 4.47 -4.97
C ALA A 62 -7.50 4.70 -6.49
N LEU A 63 -6.35 4.76 -7.16
CA LEU A 63 -6.30 4.86 -8.62
C LEU A 63 -6.92 3.64 -9.29
N THR A 64 -6.56 2.42 -8.85
CA THR A 64 -7.13 1.18 -9.40
C THR A 64 -8.63 1.08 -9.12
N ASP A 65 -9.08 1.38 -7.89
CA ASP A 65 -10.50 1.37 -7.51
C ASP A 65 -11.31 2.33 -8.39
N ASN A 66 -10.77 3.52 -8.67
CA ASN A 66 -11.42 4.50 -9.52
C ASN A 66 -11.45 4.09 -11.01
N GLU A 67 -10.37 3.50 -11.54
CA GLU A 67 -10.37 2.94 -12.91
C GLU A 67 -11.36 1.78 -13.05
N GLU A 68 -11.48 0.95 -12.02
CA GLU A 68 -12.40 -0.17 -12.01
C GLU A 68 -13.85 0.30 -12.00
N VAL A 69 -14.19 1.27 -11.13
CA VAL A 69 -15.51 1.90 -11.08
C VAL A 69 -15.86 2.53 -12.43
N LEU A 70 -14.96 3.31 -13.04
CA LEU A 70 -15.19 3.91 -14.36
C LEU A 70 -15.39 2.84 -15.45
N GLY A 71 -14.61 1.76 -15.40
CA GLY A 71 -14.74 0.64 -16.33
C GLY A 71 -15.99 -0.22 -16.11
N ALA A 72 -16.49 -0.32 -14.88
CA ALA A 72 -17.71 -1.02 -14.52
C ALA A 72 -18.94 -0.22 -14.95
N GLU A 73 -18.96 1.09 -14.67
CA GLU A 73 -19.97 2.02 -15.12
C GLU A 73 -20.09 2.03 -16.65
N ALA A 74 -18.96 2.09 -17.36
CA ALA A 74 -18.93 2.02 -18.83
C ALA A 74 -19.48 0.68 -19.38
N ARG A 75 -19.41 -0.41 -18.60
CA ARG A 75 -19.92 -1.74 -18.96
C ARG A 75 -21.34 -2.01 -18.42
N GLY A 76 -21.95 -1.05 -17.71
CA GLY A 76 -23.27 -1.21 -17.09
C GLY A 76 -23.30 -2.19 -15.92
N ILE A 77 -22.13 -2.54 -15.35
CA ILE A 77 -22.00 -3.43 -14.21
C ILE A 77 -22.14 -2.58 -12.95
N THR A 78 -23.25 -2.75 -12.22
CA THR A 78 -23.61 -1.95 -11.03
C THR A 78 -23.53 -2.73 -9.72
N SER A 79 -23.21 -4.03 -9.78
CA SER A 79 -23.14 -4.90 -8.60
C SER A 79 -21.71 -5.11 -8.13
N GLU A 80 -21.43 -4.78 -6.86
CA GLU A 80 -20.17 -5.08 -6.17
C GLU A 80 -19.84 -6.59 -6.17
N SER A 81 -20.84 -7.46 -6.36
CA SER A 81 -20.65 -8.92 -6.40
C SER A 81 -19.85 -9.42 -7.60
N ASP A 82 -19.78 -8.65 -8.69
CA ASP A 82 -19.08 -9.03 -9.93
C ASP A 82 -17.66 -8.48 -10.00
N GLN A 83 -17.31 -7.52 -9.15
CA GLN A 83 -16.01 -6.85 -9.09
C GLN A 83 -15.02 -7.60 -8.17
N GLY A 84 -15.14 -8.93 -8.12
CA GLY A 84 -14.42 -9.83 -7.21
C GLY A 84 -12.90 -9.93 -7.46
N TYR A 85 -12.18 -8.82 -7.47
CA TYR A 85 -10.72 -8.83 -7.31
C TYR A 85 -10.38 -9.05 -5.84
N SER A 86 -10.53 -10.30 -5.42
CA SER A 86 -9.92 -10.75 -4.17
C SER A 86 -8.40 -10.70 -4.34
N TRP A 87 -7.77 -9.61 -3.92
CA TRP A 87 -6.35 -9.65 -3.62
C TRP A 87 -6.14 -10.77 -2.59
N SER A 88 -5.48 -11.86 -2.98
CA SER A 88 -5.38 -13.05 -2.14
C SER A 88 -4.18 -12.94 -1.20
N ILE A 89 -4.33 -13.50 0.01
CA ILE A 89 -3.26 -13.60 1.01
C ILE A 89 -2.01 -14.28 0.42
N GLU A 90 -2.18 -15.21 -0.53
CA GLU A 90 -1.07 -15.87 -1.21
C GLU A 90 -0.25 -14.90 -2.07
N ARG A 91 -0.91 -13.98 -2.80
CA ARG A 91 -0.22 -12.95 -3.60
C ARG A 91 0.48 -11.92 -2.71
N ALA A 92 -0.05 -11.69 -1.52
CA ALA A 92 0.51 -10.74 -0.56
C ALA A 92 1.99 -10.97 -0.24
N ASN A 93 2.38 -12.25 -0.15
CA ASN A 93 3.74 -12.65 0.15
C ASN A 93 4.73 -12.33 -0.99
N VAL A 94 4.22 -12.04 -2.19
CA VAL A 94 5.02 -11.79 -3.39
C VAL A 94 4.99 -10.32 -3.78
N THR A 95 3.81 -9.69 -3.68
CA THR A 95 3.56 -8.31 -4.11
C THR A 95 2.42 -7.65 -3.34
N THR A 96 2.56 -6.36 -3.08
CA THR A 96 1.48 -5.49 -2.58
C THR A 96 0.46 -5.11 -3.66
N GLY A 97 0.76 -5.40 -4.93
CA GLY A 97 0.03 -4.91 -6.11
C GLY A 97 0.62 -3.63 -6.70
N SER A 98 1.64 -3.04 -6.08
CA SER A 98 2.38 -1.88 -6.59
C SER A 98 3.88 -2.16 -6.61
N SER A 99 4.47 -2.20 -7.80
CA SER A 99 5.92 -2.48 -7.97
C SER A 99 6.81 -1.43 -7.29
N LEU A 100 6.34 -0.18 -7.23
CA LEU A 100 7.02 0.90 -6.50
C LEU A 100 7.03 0.61 -4.99
N VAL A 101 5.87 0.26 -4.42
CA VAL A 101 5.76 -0.04 -2.99
C VAL A 101 6.56 -1.29 -2.65
N ASP A 102 6.51 -2.33 -3.48
CA ASP A 102 7.32 -3.55 -3.31
C ASP A 102 8.82 -3.23 -3.24
N SER A 103 9.31 -2.35 -4.12
CA SER A 103 10.69 -1.85 -4.13
C SER A 103 11.04 -1.14 -2.81
N MET A 104 10.19 -0.20 -2.37
CA MET A 104 10.39 0.55 -1.13
C MET A 104 10.44 -0.36 0.10
N LEU A 105 9.52 -1.32 0.18
CA LEU A 105 9.45 -2.26 1.30
C LEU A 105 10.64 -3.22 1.30
N ARG A 106 11.12 -3.69 0.14
CA ARG A 106 12.34 -4.50 0.05
C ARG A 106 13.57 -3.73 0.54
N GLN A 107 13.72 -2.46 0.15
CA GLN A 107 14.80 -1.60 0.67
C GLN A 107 14.68 -1.35 2.17
N TRP A 108 13.46 -1.18 2.68
CA TRP A 108 13.23 -1.03 4.10
C TRP A 108 13.62 -2.31 4.87
N MET A 109 13.20 -3.48 4.39
CA MET A 109 13.54 -4.77 5.01
C MET A 109 15.05 -5.04 5.06
N THR A 110 15.80 -4.67 4.03
CA THR A 110 17.27 -4.80 4.04
C THR A 110 17.92 -3.87 5.05
N LEU A 111 17.39 -2.67 5.26
CA LEU A 111 17.94 -1.71 6.22
C LEU A 111 17.65 -2.14 7.67
N VAL A 112 16.45 -2.67 7.93
CA VAL A 112 16.10 -3.18 9.27
C VAL A 112 16.88 -4.46 9.59
N SER A 113 17.13 -5.34 8.62
CA SER A 113 17.95 -6.53 8.85
C SER A 113 19.41 -6.17 9.17
N VAL A 114 19.97 -5.17 8.50
CA VAL A 114 21.33 -4.64 8.78
C VAL A 114 21.41 -4.03 10.18
N GLN A 115 20.39 -3.31 10.65
CA GLN A 115 20.37 -2.72 11.99
C GLN A 115 20.15 -3.75 13.10
N GLY A 116 19.38 -4.80 12.86
CA GLY A 116 19.24 -5.94 13.78
C GLY A 116 20.51 -6.80 13.87
N ASN A 117 21.37 -6.74 12.85
CA ASN A 117 22.58 -7.55 12.72
C ASN A 117 23.87 -6.74 12.99
N LYS A 118 23.85 -5.84 14.00
CA LYS A 118 25.05 -5.19 14.59
C LYS A 118 26.05 -6.18 15.22
N GLY A 119 26.14 -7.40 14.70
CA GLY A 119 27.09 -8.43 15.06
C GLY A 119 28.24 -8.59 14.07
N ASN A 120 28.06 -8.42 12.75
CA ASN A 120 29.15 -8.66 11.77
C ASN A 120 28.80 -8.21 10.35
N ILE A 121 28.92 -6.92 10.01
CA ILE A 121 28.97 -6.49 8.60
C ILE A 121 30.32 -5.83 8.35
N LYS A 122 31.25 -6.64 7.83
CA LYS A 122 32.40 -6.16 7.07
C LYS A 122 31.86 -5.47 5.83
N VAL A 123 31.93 -4.14 5.84
CA VAL A 123 31.74 -3.30 4.66
C VAL A 123 32.90 -3.61 3.71
N LEU A 124 32.63 -4.33 2.63
CA LEU A 124 33.50 -4.37 1.45
C LEU A 124 33.02 -3.24 0.53
N ILE A 125 33.69 -2.09 0.63
CA ILE A 125 33.65 -1.07 -0.43
C ILE A 125 34.68 -1.52 -1.47
N LEU A 126 34.21 -1.72 -2.70
CA LEU A 126 35.03 -1.76 -3.91
C LEU A 126 35.25 -0.34 -4.41
#